data_AF-A0A846RJY8-F1
#
_entry.id   AF-A0A846RJY8-F1
#
_cell.length_a   1.000
_cell.length_b   1.000
_cell.length_c   1.000
_cell.angle_alpha   90.00
_cell.angle_beta   90.00
_cell.angle_gamma   90.00
#
_symmetry.space_group_name_H-M   'P 1'
#
loop_
_entity.id
_entity.type
_entity.pdbx_description
1 polymer ?
#
loop_
_entity_poly.entity_id
_entity_poly.type
_entity_poly.pdbx_seq_one_letter_code
_entity_poly.pdbx_strand_id
1 'polypeptide(L)'
;MNDEKDVRIVSQFVLRARRVAAHSLAQERGKLETFAGFKIDGQVTSEGVMSMRRELPDEEVFESLAARVRPMTLEREPIYFKETFKALHRLLESSDKAPSEEMGERLAQLHKDWAAIDLQGRGYLTFWVQAERRDGSGRTPPVSDIQLASSWMYADLVHSDPKGPKRDGLLFPIKERYSAAVTVFSRLALLTLATHDAFIELYSSGAIELDPLSLDTEIVVGKNELIDEGVAYVGPTDGPMPSMESVFDDLPEGWEHFTPTVLLRNNPHNQVEVVISAADGSTIATHEAAVSARWQESEESHWAVLIAGVVTAEFAVRVQDRVVSDGRFIGWDSNATTNKMKLADLKLQREMREAAKVNFFASDTEFFSFTVPPMSAERAAFIDVSIDTFSDLVAIEEILEEPLAPLEGSYSIVHRATLRQARLLMEGHIVPLAPSPMQITAPSGVVPQAVLMAKRSFKLGNSTYIPIPQLLVRHPLMRADQVAAVPASDPPTDSITMTVPIDEPFVAWVPELLPHINDEDLRQPTRLGLNHLDESTLFGLWSGTISTIAPPVRSDHHGS
;
A
#
# COMPACT_ATOMS: atom_id res chain seq x y z
N MET A 1 28.00 -6.38 28.91
CA MET A 1 26.73 -7.00 29.40
C MET A 1 25.91 -6.06 30.29
N ASN A 2 26.51 -5.09 31.01
CA ASN A 2 25.75 -4.08 31.78
C ASN A 2 25.20 -2.94 30.89
N ASP A 3 25.97 -2.49 29.90
CA ASP A 3 25.61 -1.35 29.06
C ASP A 3 24.36 -1.59 28.21
N GLU A 4 24.21 -2.77 27.61
CA GLU A 4 23.02 -3.13 26.81
C GLU A 4 21.72 -3.11 27.64
N LYS A 5 21.81 -3.55 28.90
CA LYS A 5 20.68 -3.48 29.84
C LYS A 5 20.32 -2.03 30.18
N ASP A 6 21.33 -1.20 30.40
CA ASP A 6 21.13 0.21 30.76
C ASP A 6 20.60 1.04 29.58
N VAL A 7 21.13 0.82 28.37
CA VAL A 7 20.60 1.37 27.11
C VAL A 7 19.13 0.98 26.95
N ARG A 8 18.77 -0.29 27.20
CA ARG A 8 17.37 -0.75 27.11
C ARG A 8 16.46 -0.03 28.11
N ILE A 9 16.89 0.17 29.36
CA ILE A 9 16.08 0.86 30.38
C ILE A 9 15.81 2.31 29.97
N VAL A 10 16.86 3.03 29.57
CA VAL A 10 16.75 4.43 29.14
C VAL A 10 15.90 4.54 27.87
N SER A 11 16.10 3.65 26.90
CA SER A 11 15.32 3.60 25.65
C SER A 11 13.84 3.32 25.89
N GLN A 12 13.51 2.41 26.82
CA GLN A 12 12.12 2.15 27.20
C GLN A 12 11.46 3.35 27.90
N PHE A 13 12.22 4.07 28.74
CA PHE A 13 11.75 5.33 29.32
C PHE A 13 11.45 6.36 28.22
N VAL A 14 12.36 6.56 27.27
CA VAL A 14 12.19 7.49 26.13
C VAL A 14 10.94 7.13 25.32
N LEU A 15 10.77 5.86 24.94
CA LEU A 15 9.59 5.39 24.21
C LEU A 15 8.29 5.71 24.97
N ARG A 16 8.27 5.46 26.29
CA ARG A 16 7.10 5.76 27.12
C ARG A 16 6.87 7.27 27.27
N ALA A 17 7.93 8.06 27.40
CA ALA A 17 7.85 9.50 27.52
C ALA A 17 7.36 10.16 26.21
N ARG A 18 7.74 9.62 25.04
CA ARG A 18 7.15 10.01 23.75
C ARG A 18 5.63 9.80 23.74
N ARG A 19 5.12 8.69 24.30
CA ARG A 19 3.66 8.46 24.45
C ARG A 19 2.99 9.47 25.39
N VAL A 20 3.69 9.91 26.45
CA VAL A 20 3.21 11.00 27.31
C VAL A 20 3.19 12.31 26.54
N ALA A 21 4.25 12.63 25.80
CA ALA A 21 4.35 13.82 24.97
C ALA A 21 3.24 13.91 23.93
N ALA A 22 2.86 12.80 23.30
CA ALA A 22 1.77 12.77 22.31
C ALA A 22 0.35 12.88 22.90
N HIS A 23 0.20 12.95 24.23
CA HIS A 23 -1.09 13.15 24.86
C HIS A 23 -1.63 14.57 24.62
N SER A 24 -2.94 14.73 24.36
CA SER A 24 -3.60 16.04 24.17
C SER A 24 -3.26 17.08 25.24
N LEU A 25 -3.45 16.77 26.53
CA LEU A 25 -3.04 17.64 27.64
C LEU A 25 -1.52 17.94 27.70
N ALA A 26 -0.65 17.04 27.26
CA ALA A 26 0.80 17.26 27.23
C ALA A 26 1.24 18.14 26.05
N GLN A 27 0.49 18.09 24.95
CA GLN A 27 0.64 19.02 23.82
C GLN A 27 0.29 20.46 24.23
N GLU A 28 -0.67 20.64 25.15
CA GLU A 28 -1.02 21.94 25.74
C GLU A 28 -0.16 22.28 26.98
N ARG A 29 1.18 22.34 26.81
CA ARG A 29 2.15 22.53 27.90
C ARG A 29 1.78 23.64 28.89
N GLY A 30 1.33 24.82 28.42
CA GLY A 30 0.96 25.94 29.30
C GLY A 30 -0.28 25.67 30.18
N LYS A 31 -1.27 24.91 29.70
CA LYS A 31 -2.39 24.47 30.55
C LYS A 31 -1.93 23.44 31.58
N LEU A 32 -1.06 22.51 31.17
CA LEU A 32 -0.48 21.51 32.06
C LEU A 32 0.35 22.16 33.18
N GLU A 33 1.12 23.20 32.88
CA GLU A 33 1.83 24.04 33.86
C GLU A 33 0.85 24.73 34.82
N THR A 34 -0.25 25.26 34.30
CA THR A 34 -1.31 25.88 35.13
C THR A 34 -1.90 24.87 36.11
N PHE A 35 -2.19 23.64 35.66
CA PHE A 35 -2.69 22.57 36.52
C PHE A 35 -1.66 22.13 37.56
N ALA A 36 -0.38 22.04 37.19
CA ALA A 36 0.70 21.69 38.11
C ALA A 36 0.96 22.76 39.19
N GLY A 37 0.63 24.02 38.92
CA GLY A 37 0.86 25.16 39.81
C GLY A 37 -0.16 25.34 40.94
N PHE A 38 -1.28 24.60 40.92
CA PHE A 38 -2.40 24.70 41.87
C PHE A 38 -2.89 26.14 42.11
N LYS A 39 -3.93 26.55 41.37
CA LYS A 39 -4.56 27.87 41.51
C LYS A 39 -5.98 27.74 42.08
N ILE A 40 -6.30 28.56 43.08
CA ILE A 40 -7.66 28.74 43.59
C ILE A 40 -8.03 30.22 43.42
N ASP A 41 -9.08 30.49 42.65
CA ASP A 41 -9.67 31.82 42.57
C ASP A 41 -10.76 31.95 43.65
N GLY A 42 -10.61 32.92 44.55
CA GLY A 42 -11.53 33.18 45.65
C GLY A 42 -12.30 34.48 45.48
N GLN A 43 -13.61 34.48 45.73
CA GLN A 43 -14.38 35.71 45.93
C GLN A 43 -14.96 35.71 47.34
N VAL A 44 -14.76 36.82 48.06
CA VAL A 44 -15.31 37.00 49.41
C VAL A 44 -16.41 38.04 49.33
N THR A 45 -17.62 37.68 49.76
CA THR A 45 -18.74 38.64 49.83
C THR A 45 -18.54 39.62 50.99
N SER A 46 -19.27 40.74 50.98
CA SER A 46 -19.29 41.71 52.09
C SER A 46 -19.78 41.12 53.42
N GLU A 47 -20.44 39.96 53.39
CA GLU A 47 -20.88 39.20 54.57
C GLU A 47 -19.83 38.18 55.04
N GLY A 48 -18.64 38.15 54.42
CA GLY A 48 -17.56 37.24 54.77
C GLY A 48 -17.72 35.82 54.24
N VAL A 49 -18.62 35.59 53.28
CA VAL A 49 -18.78 34.27 52.62
C VAL A 49 -17.76 34.15 51.50
N MET A 50 -16.87 33.16 51.56
CA MET A 50 -15.89 32.87 50.53
C MET A 50 -16.39 31.80 49.56
N SER A 51 -16.43 32.11 48.26
CA SER A 51 -16.52 31.12 47.18
C SER A 51 -15.12 30.84 46.64
N MET A 52 -14.82 29.57 46.39
CA MET A 52 -13.55 29.12 45.81
C MET A 52 -13.83 28.41 44.49
N ARG A 53 -13.11 28.78 43.44
CA ARG A 53 -13.16 28.14 42.12
C ARG A 53 -11.79 27.55 41.80
N ARG A 54 -11.80 26.31 41.30
CA ARG A 54 -10.65 25.59 40.77
C ARG A 54 -10.95 25.19 39.35
N GLU A 55 -10.02 25.44 38.44
CA GLU A 55 -10.10 24.93 37.08
C GLU A 55 -9.52 23.51 37.05
N LEU A 56 -10.24 22.58 36.44
CA LEU A 56 -9.87 21.17 36.36
C LEU A 56 -10.04 20.69 34.91
N PRO A 57 -9.18 19.79 34.40
CA PRO A 57 -9.36 19.17 33.10
C PRO A 57 -10.54 18.20 33.10
N ASP A 58 -10.96 17.81 31.89
CA ASP A 58 -11.84 16.67 31.69
C ASP A 58 -11.26 15.40 32.34
N GLU A 59 -12.10 14.66 33.06
CA GLU A 59 -11.67 13.54 33.91
C GLU A 59 -11.14 12.37 33.10
N GLU A 60 -11.85 11.93 32.05
CA GLU A 60 -11.42 10.81 31.22
C GLU A 60 -10.10 11.12 30.51
N VAL A 61 -9.96 12.33 29.98
CA VAL A 61 -8.73 12.80 29.35
C VAL A 61 -7.59 12.84 30.37
N PHE A 62 -7.85 13.27 31.60
CA PHE A 62 -6.83 13.35 32.64
C PHE A 62 -6.41 11.97 33.18
N GLU A 63 -7.36 11.06 33.37
CA GLU A 63 -7.07 9.66 33.74
C GLU A 63 -6.13 9.00 32.73
N SER A 64 -6.37 9.24 31.44
CA SER A 64 -5.53 8.80 30.35
C SER A 64 -4.08 9.32 30.47
N LEU A 65 -3.87 10.55 30.92
CA LEU A 65 -2.55 11.13 31.16
C LEU A 65 -1.88 10.48 32.38
N ALA A 66 -2.61 10.41 33.51
CA ALA A 66 -2.10 9.82 34.75
C ALA A 66 -1.70 8.36 34.56
N ALA A 67 -2.49 7.58 33.82
CA ALA A 67 -2.18 6.20 33.45
C ALA A 67 -0.91 6.07 32.58
N ARG A 68 -0.66 7.02 31.66
CA ARG A 68 0.55 7.02 30.84
C ARG A 68 1.82 7.26 31.66
N VAL A 69 1.76 8.15 32.65
CA VAL A 69 2.90 8.55 33.51
C VAL A 69 3.17 7.55 34.65
N ARG A 70 2.13 6.89 35.17
CA ARG A 70 2.21 5.97 36.32
C ARG A 70 3.40 5.00 36.31
N PRO A 71 3.75 4.30 35.21
CA PRO A 71 4.85 3.34 35.23
C PRO A 71 6.20 3.93 35.69
N MET A 72 6.45 5.22 35.46
CA MET A 72 7.69 5.89 35.87
C MET A 72 7.78 6.13 37.38
N THR A 73 6.66 6.01 38.10
CA THR A 73 6.56 6.22 39.56
C THR A 73 6.57 4.94 40.39
N LEU A 74 6.47 3.77 39.75
CA LEU A 74 6.31 2.49 40.42
C LEU A 74 7.65 1.77 40.55
N GLU A 75 8.10 1.49 41.77
CA GLU A 75 9.40 0.83 42.03
C GLU A 75 9.56 -0.55 41.37
N ARG A 76 8.45 -1.25 41.08
CA ARG A 76 8.47 -2.57 40.44
C ARG A 76 8.58 -2.51 38.92
N GLU A 77 8.37 -1.34 38.32
CA GLU A 77 8.45 -1.17 36.88
C GLU A 77 9.91 -0.98 36.44
N PRO A 78 10.36 -1.59 35.34
CA PRO A 78 11.73 -1.42 34.84
C PRO A 78 12.11 0.03 34.56
N ILE A 79 11.13 0.86 34.18
CA ILE A 79 11.28 2.28 33.84
C ILE A 79 10.99 3.22 35.02
N TYR A 80 11.05 2.70 36.25
CA TYR A 80 11.00 3.54 37.45
C TYR A 80 12.09 4.62 37.38
N PHE A 81 11.77 5.87 37.74
CA PHE A 81 12.69 6.99 37.54
C PHE A 81 14.05 6.75 38.22
N LYS A 82 14.10 6.18 39.43
CA LYS A 82 15.39 5.93 40.11
C LYS A 82 16.25 4.93 39.35
N GLU A 83 15.65 3.84 38.85
CA GLU A 83 16.40 2.86 38.05
C GLU A 83 16.84 3.46 36.70
N THR A 84 16.00 4.32 36.11
CA THR A 84 16.32 5.04 34.87
C THR A 84 17.49 6.00 35.05
N PHE A 85 17.48 6.86 36.08
CA PHE A 85 18.58 7.78 36.38
C PHE A 85 19.85 7.02 36.77
N LYS A 86 19.72 5.88 37.47
CA LYS A 86 20.85 5.02 37.83
C LYS A 86 21.46 4.33 36.59
N ALA A 87 20.65 3.94 35.63
CA ALA A 87 21.11 3.41 34.33
C ALA A 87 21.79 4.51 33.51
N LEU A 88 21.16 5.69 33.41
CA LEU A 88 21.74 6.85 32.74
C LEU A 88 23.11 7.22 33.31
N HIS A 89 23.24 7.26 34.63
CA HIS A 89 24.51 7.60 35.27
C HIS A 89 25.62 6.63 34.86
N ARG A 90 25.35 5.32 34.84
CA ARG A 90 26.32 4.32 34.37
C ARG A 90 26.69 4.51 32.90
N LEU A 91 25.73 4.85 32.04
CA LEU A 91 26.00 5.13 30.63
C LEU A 91 26.88 6.38 30.45
N LEU A 92 26.67 7.41 31.28
CA LEU A 92 27.50 8.62 31.24
C LEU A 92 28.90 8.37 31.80
N GLU A 93 29.06 7.51 32.81
CA GLU A 93 30.36 7.10 33.34
C GLU A 93 31.18 6.27 32.33
N SER A 94 30.51 5.49 31.47
CA SER A 94 31.16 4.68 30.43
C SER A 94 31.36 5.42 29.11
N SER A 95 30.84 6.64 28.97
CA SER A 95 30.92 7.43 27.75
C SER A 95 32.23 8.21 27.65
N ASP A 96 32.84 8.21 26.46
CA ASP A 96 34.01 9.05 26.14
C ASP A 96 33.66 10.54 26.02
N LYS A 97 32.37 10.89 26.02
CA LYS A 97 31.86 12.26 25.93
C LYS A 97 31.13 12.64 27.21
N ALA A 98 31.82 13.39 28.07
CA ALA A 98 31.21 13.93 29.28
C ALA A 98 30.07 14.92 28.93
N PRO A 99 28.95 14.89 29.68
CA PRO A 99 27.92 15.92 29.55
C PRO A 99 28.48 17.29 29.96
N SER A 100 27.89 18.37 29.45
CA SER A 100 28.21 19.72 29.93
C SER A 100 27.87 19.88 31.41
N GLU A 101 28.53 20.81 32.09
CA GLU A 101 28.26 21.13 33.51
C GLU A 101 26.78 21.52 33.71
N GLU A 102 26.24 22.36 32.83
CA GLU A 102 24.83 22.76 32.81
C GLU A 102 23.88 21.56 32.68
N MET A 103 24.19 20.60 31.78
CA MET A 103 23.40 19.37 31.65
C MET A 103 23.50 18.51 32.91
N GLY A 104 24.68 18.42 33.52
CA GLY A 104 24.88 17.73 34.80
C GLY A 104 24.01 18.31 35.93
N GLU A 105 24.00 19.64 36.07
CA GLU A 105 23.15 20.34 37.03
C GLU A 105 21.66 20.11 36.75
N ARG A 106 21.25 20.19 35.48
CA ARG A 106 19.87 19.93 35.06
C ARG A 106 19.43 18.50 35.40
N LEU A 107 20.26 17.49 35.14
CA LEU A 107 19.96 16.10 35.49
C LEU A 107 19.86 15.90 37.00
N ALA A 108 20.74 16.51 37.79
CA ALA A 108 20.69 16.46 39.24
C ALA A 108 19.40 17.08 39.80
N GLN A 109 18.99 18.22 39.22
CA GLN A 109 17.75 18.91 39.59
C GLN A 109 16.52 18.08 39.20
N LEU A 110 16.48 17.49 38.01
CA LEU A 110 15.42 16.58 37.60
C LEU A 110 15.29 15.37 38.54
N HIS A 111 16.41 14.72 38.89
CA HIS A 111 16.41 13.60 39.82
C HIS A 111 15.85 14.01 41.20
N LYS A 112 16.23 15.19 41.69
CA LYS A 112 15.72 15.75 42.95
C LYS A 112 14.22 16.03 42.88
N ASP A 113 13.73 16.61 41.79
CA ASP A 113 12.32 16.94 41.61
C ASP A 113 11.45 15.67 41.51
N TRP A 114 11.93 14.64 40.82
CA TRP A 114 11.28 13.32 40.83
C TRP A 114 11.23 12.73 42.25
N ALA A 115 12.33 12.80 42.99
CA ALA A 115 12.40 12.27 44.36
C ALA A 115 11.51 13.03 45.37
N ALA A 116 11.20 14.30 45.10
CA ALA A 116 10.28 15.09 45.93
C ALA A 116 8.82 14.59 45.84
N ILE A 117 8.44 13.90 44.75
CA ILE A 117 7.10 13.36 44.54
C ILE A 117 7.04 11.89 45.03
N ASP A 118 7.04 11.71 46.35
CA ASP A 118 6.90 10.39 46.96
C ASP A 118 5.43 9.99 47.15
N LEU A 119 4.84 9.33 46.14
CA LEU A 119 3.45 8.83 46.19
C LEU A 119 3.19 7.81 47.30
N GLN A 120 4.19 7.29 48.00
CA GLN A 120 4.01 6.40 49.16
C GLN A 120 4.19 7.15 50.50
N GLY A 121 4.65 8.39 50.45
CA GLY A 121 4.99 9.19 51.62
C GLY A 121 3.83 10.00 52.19
N ARG A 122 4.16 10.82 53.20
CA ARG A 122 3.28 11.81 53.84
C ARG A 122 3.72 13.26 53.60
N GLY A 123 4.71 13.45 52.73
CA GLY A 123 5.14 14.78 52.31
C GLY A 123 4.04 15.50 51.53
N TYR A 124 4.21 16.80 51.31
CA TYR A 124 3.34 17.62 50.47
C TYR A 124 4.18 18.38 49.44
N LEU A 125 3.60 18.69 48.29
CA LEU A 125 4.24 19.52 47.27
C LEU A 125 3.78 20.96 47.37
N THR A 126 2.48 21.16 47.54
CA THR A 126 1.84 22.47 47.39
C THR A 126 0.95 22.79 48.56
N PHE A 127 0.13 21.84 49.00
CA PHE A 127 -0.82 22.07 50.07
C PHE A 127 -1.11 20.82 50.91
N TRP A 128 -1.74 21.06 52.06
CA TRP A 128 -2.40 20.04 52.88
C TRP A 128 -3.80 20.54 53.25
N VAL A 129 -4.70 19.61 53.52
CA VAL A 129 -6.09 19.91 53.89
C VAL A 129 -6.40 19.29 55.24
N GLN A 130 -7.15 20.03 56.05
CA GLN A 130 -7.78 19.56 57.27
C GLN A 130 -9.23 20.02 57.27
N ALA A 131 -10.15 19.13 57.63
CA ALA A 131 -11.56 19.45 57.76
C ALA A 131 -11.98 19.31 59.23
N GLU A 132 -12.87 20.21 59.65
CA GLU A 132 -13.49 20.19 60.97
C GLU A 132 -14.92 20.74 60.81
N ARG A 133 -15.88 20.20 61.57
CA ARG A 133 -17.25 20.73 61.55
C ARG A 133 -17.30 22.05 62.31
N ARG A 134 -18.32 22.87 62.03
CA ARG A 134 -18.51 24.17 62.71
C ARG A 134 -18.68 24.06 64.22
N ASP A 135 -19.10 22.89 64.72
CA ASP A 135 -19.24 22.58 66.15
C ASP A 135 -17.95 22.06 66.80
N GLY A 136 -16.83 22.02 66.06
CA GLY A 136 -15.54 21.52 66.53
C GLY A 136 -15.41 19.99 66.56
N SER A 137 -16.43 19.25 66.09
CA SER A 137 -16.40 17.79 66.03
C SER A 137 -15.89 17.27 64.69
N GLY A 138 -15.42 16.01 64.67
CA GLY A 138 -15.05 15.32 63.42
C GLY A 138 -13.80 15.89 62.71
N ARG A 139 -12.86 16.47 63.47
CA ARG A 139 -11.59 16.98 62.95
C ARG A 139 -10.77 15.86 62.31
N THR A 140 -10.43 16.00 61.03
CA THR A 140 -9.53 15.07 60.33
C THR A 140 -8.07 15.37 60.69
N PRO A 141 -7.14 14.41 60.55
CA PRO A 141 -5.72 14.76 60.48
C PRO A 141 -5.45 15.68 59.27
N PRO A 142 -4.37 16.47 59.29
CA PRO A 142 -3.85 17.11 58.08
C PRO A 142 -3.44 16.03 57.07
N VAL A 143 -3.92 16.15 55.83
CA VAL A 143 -3.59 15.22 54.74
C VAL A 143 -3.01 16.01 53.57
N SER A 144 -1.86 15.57 53.05
CA SER A 144 -1.18 16.28 51.96
C SER A 144 -1.85 16.07 50.60
N ASP A 145 -1.53 16.97 49.67
CA ASP A 145 -1.85 16.82 48.24
C ASP A 145 -1.30 15.51 47.64
N ILE A 146 -0.10 15.06 48.02
CA ILE A 146 0.45 13.77 47.58
C ILE A 146 -0.40 12.60 48.09
N GLN A 147 -0.84 12.63 49.36
CA GLN A 147 -1.70 11.59 49.92
C GLN A 147 -3.06 11.59 49.22
N LEU A 148 -3.67 12.75 49.01
CA LEU A 148 -4.94 12.91 48.30
C LEU A 148 -4.86 12.42 46.84
N ALA A 149 -3.82 12.82 46.10
CA ALA A 149 -3.57 12.40 44.72
C ALA A 149 -3.35 10.89 44.62
N SER A 150 -2.61 10.33 45.56
CA SER A 150 -2.36 8.89 45.63
C SER A 150 -3.62 8.11 46.01
N SER A 151 -4.46 8.64 46.90
CA SER A 151 -5.78 8.05 47.17
C SER A 151 -6.63 8.00 45.91
N TRP A 152 -6.70 9.10 45.13
CA TRP A 152 -7.43 9.10 43.86
C TRP A 152 -6.90 8.03 42.90
N MET A 153 -5.59 8.03 42.65
CA MET A 153 -4.97 7.09 41.70
C MET A 153 -5.21 5.63 42.09
N TYR A 154 -5.12 5.29 43.38
CA TYR A 154 -5.11 3.89 43.82
C TYR A 154 -6.41 3.42 44.47
N ALA A 155 -7.36 4.29 44.77
CA ALA A 155 -8.65 3.92 45.38
C ALA A 155 -9.85 4.22 44.46
N ASP A 156 -9.73 5.26 43.63
CA ASP A 156 -10.81 5.67 42.73
C ASP A 156 -10.54 5.14 41.30
N LEU A 157 -9.29 5.16 40.83
CA LEU A 157 -8.94 4.77 39.45
C LEU A 157 -8.44 3.31 39.29
N VAL A 158 -7.46 2.87 40.09
CA VAL A 158 -6.70 1.62 39.80
C VAL A 158 -7.01 0.44 40.73
N HIS A 159 -7.24 0.66 42.03
CA HIS A 159 -7.60 -0.42 42.97
C HIS A 159 -8.79 0.00 43.83
N SER A 160 -9.45 -0.97 44.46
CA SER A 160 -10.59 -0.71 45.36
C SER A 160 -10.24 -0.69 46.86
N ASP A 161 -8.99 -1.01 47.24
CA ASP A 161 -8.53 -0.99 48.65
C ASP A 161 -7.12 -0.37 48.78
N PRO A 162 -7.01 0.95 49.04
CA PRO A 162 -5.72 1.60 49.23
C PRO A 162 -5.06 1.15 50.54
N LYS A 163 -3.75 0.90 50.49
CA LYS A 163 -2.92 0.54 51.65
C LYS A 163 -2.04 1.71 52.08
N GLY A 164 -1.65 1.71 53.36
CA GLY A 164 -0.66 2.64 53.91
C GLY A 164 -1.14 4.11 53.97
N PRO A 165 -0.23 5.09 53.81
CA PRO A 165 -0.53 6.53 53.97
C PRO A 165 -1.62 7.09 53.04
N LYS A 166 -1.98 6.36 51.99
CA LYS A 166 -3.03 6.70 51.02
C LYS A 166 -4.45 6.45 51.54
N ARG A 167 -4.62 5.81 52.71
CA ARG A 167 -5.95 5.64 53.32
C ARG A 167 -6.48 6.96 53.86
N ASP A 168 -5.61 7.83 54.34
CA ASP A 168 -6.01 9.08 54.99
C ASP A 168 -6.70 10.05 54.00
N GLY A 169 -6.38 9.99 52.72
CA GLY A 169 -7.08 10.78 51.70
C GLY A 169 -8.54 10.36 51.47
N LEU A 170 -8.93 9.13 51.85
CA LEU A 170 -10.34 8.70 51.82
C LEU A 170 -11.22 9.42 52.84
N LEU A 171 -10.62 10.12 53.81
CA LEU A 171 -11.34 10.99 54.75
C LEU A 171 -11.92 12.23 54.07
N PHE A 172 -11.47 12.55 52.84
CA PHE A 172 -11.91 13.69 52.06
C PHE A 172 -12.74 13.25 50.85
N PRO A 173 -13.71 14.05 50.37
CA PRO A 173 -14.50 13.73 49.17
C PRO A 173 -13.65 13.60 47.90
N ILE A 174 -14.16 12.85 46.91
CA ILE A 174 -13.46 12.60 45.63
C ILE A 174 -12.98 13.88 44.94
N LYS A 175 -13.74 14.98 45.00
CA LYS A 175 -13.35 16.27 44.40
C LYS A 175 -12.03 16.83 44.94
N GLU A 176 -11.72 16.62 46.22
CA GLU A 176 -10.46 17.10 46.82
C GLU A 176 -9.30 16.17 46.41
N ARG A 177 -9.58 14.87 46.31
CA ARG A 177 -8.62 13.87 45.83
C ARG A 177 -8.27 14.08 44.35
N TYR A 178 -9.27 14.29 43.50
CA TYR A 178 -9.10 14.59 42.08
C TYR A 178 -8.37 15.92 41.86
N SER A 179 -8.74 16.98 42.59
CA SER A 179 -8.03 18.27 42.50
C SER A 179 -6.55 18.16 42.87
N ALA A 180 -6.22 17.35 43.88
CA ALA A 180 -4.83 17.07 44.23
C ALA A 180 -4.14 16.23 43.15
N ALA A 181 -4.82 15.21 42.60
CA ALA A 181 -4.30 14.39 41.52
C ALA A 181 -3.95 15.22 40.28
N VAL A 182 -4.83 16.15 39.88
CA VAL A 182 -4.60 17.12 38.81
C VAL A 182 -3.28 17.86 39.00
N THR A 183 -3.01 18.32 40.22
CA THR A 183 -1.75 19.03 40.53
C THR A 183 -0.55 18.09 40.44
N VAL A 184 -0.60 16.95 41.13
CA VAL A 184 0.55 16.04 41.26
C VAL A 184 0.91 15.35 39.94
N PHE A 185 -0.08 14.80 39.22
CA PHE A 185 0.19 14.08 37.97
C PHE A 185 0.46 15.01 36.79
N SER A 186 -0.04 16.25 36.80
CA SER A 186 0.42 17.27 35.83
C SER A 186 1.90 17.59 36.03
N ARG A 187 2.35 17.69 37.30
CA ARG A 187 3.77 17.89 37.62
C ARG A 187 4.64 16.69 37.19
N LEU A 188 4.17 15.47 37.44
CA LEU A 188 4.86 14.25 36.98
C LEU A 188 4.91 14.17 35.44
N ALA A 189 3.85 14.59 34.74
CA ALA A 189 3.86 14.67 33.29
C ALA A 189 4.90 15.68 32.79
N LEU A 190 4.95 16.89 33.36
CA LEU A 190 5.98 17.89 33.03
C LEU A 190 7.40 17.38 33.30
N LEU A 191 7.62 16.71 34.43
CA LEU A 191 8.91 16.08 34.73
C LEU A 191 9.27 15.00 33.70
N THR A 192 8.30 14.21 33.26
CA THR A 192 8.50 13.22 32.21
C THR A 192 8.95 13.87 30.91
N LEU A 193 8.30 14.96 30.49
CA LEU A 193 8.69 15.71 29.28
C LEU A 193 10.07 16.34 29.44
N ALA A 194 10.37 16.96 30.58
CA ALA A 194 11.66 17.60 30.81
C ALA A 194 12.81 16.60 30.86
N THR A 195 12.59 15.41 31.45
CA THR A 195 13.55 14.29 31.44
C THR A 195 13.72 13.71 30.03
N HIS A 196 12.64 13.54 29.28
CA HIS A 196 12.72 13.13 27.87
C HIS A 196 13.56 14.11 27.05
N ASP A 197 13.28 15.41 27.14
CA ASP A 197 13.99 16.44 26.39
C ASP A 197 15.50 16.42 26.74
N ALA A 198 15.87 16.20 28.01
CA ALA A 198 17.26 16.04 28.42
C ALA A 198 17.92 14.77 27.85
N PHE A 199 17.21 13.64 27.79
CA PHE A 199 17.76 12.39 27.25
C PHE A 199 17.97 12.47 25.74
N ILE A 200 17.05 13.11 25.01
CA ILE A 200 17.20 13.34 23.58
C ILE A 200 18.40 14.27 23.30
N GLU A 201 18.65 15.26 24.15
CA GLU A 201 19.81 16.15 24.04
C GLU A 201 21.14 15.40 24.27
N LEU A 202 21.19 14.51 25.27
CA LEU A 202 22.33 13.63 25.52
C LEU A 202 22.56 12.65 24.35
N TYR A 203 21.50 12.08 23.79
CA TYR A 203 21.58 11.24 22.60
C TYR A 203 22.11 12.02 21.40
N SER A 204 21.56 13.22 21.15
CA SER A 204 21.93 14.06 19.99
C SER A 204 23.38 14.54 20.04
N SER A 205 23.94 14.73 21.25
CA SER A 205 25.37 15.05 21.44
C SER A 205 26.29 13.81 21.35
N GLY A 206 25.70 12.62 21.32
CA GLY A 206 26.39 11.33 21.35
C GLY A 206 26.98 10.99 22.72
N ALA A 207 26.47 11.59 23.80
CA ALA A 207 26.87 11.29 25.17
C ALA A 207 26.31 9.94 25.65
N ILE A 208 25.17 9.51 25.09
CA ILE A 208 24.57 8.19 25.32
C ILE A 208 24.06 7.60 24.00
N GLU A 209 23.92 6.27 23.96
CA GLU A 209 23.23 5.57 22.88
C GLU A 209 21.80 5.20 23.30
N LEU A 210 20.89 5.17 22.33
CA LEU A 210 19.51 4.71 22.48
C LEU A 210 19.20 3.68 21.39
N ASP A 211 18.32 2.74 21.71
CA ASP A 211 17.75 1.82 20.73
C ASP A 211 16.99 2.63 19.66
N PRO A 212 17.32 2.52 18.35
CA PRO A 212 16.61 3.23 17.28
C PRO A 212 15.10 3.02 17.31
N LEU A 213 14.64 1.82 17.71
CA LEU A 213 13.21 1.54 17.83
C LEU A 213 12.53 2.46 18.85
N SER A 214 13.23 2.90 19.91
CA SER A 214 12.65 3.85 20.87
C SER A 214 12.36 5.23 20.29
N LEU A 215 13.05 5.59 19.20
CA LEU A 215 12.94 6.89 18.51
C LEU A 215 11.98 6.84 17.31
N ASP A 216 11.99 5.73 16.56
CA ASP A 216 11.28 5.64 15.28
C ASP A 216 9.93 4.93 15.39
N THR A 217 9.71 4.13 16.44
CA THR A 217 8.42 3.42 16.63
C THR A 217 7.27 4.40 16.66
N GLU A 218 6.21 4.09 15.92
CA GLU A 218 4.92 4.79 15.99
C GLU A 218 4.30 4.59 17.38
N ILE A 219 4.02 5.70 18.07
CA ILE A 219 3.60 5.69 19.48
C ILE A 219 2.10 5.94 19.67
N VAL A 220 1.40 6.32 18.60
CA VAL A 220 -0.02 6.65 18.57
C VAL A 220 -0.58 6.18 17.24
N VAL A 221 -1.66 5.40 17.26
CA VAL A 221 -2.32 4.91 16.04
C VAL A 221 -2.92 6.06 15.22
N GLY A 222 -3.42 7.11 15.89
CA GLY A 222 -3.88 8.37 15.27
C GLY A 222 -5.09 8.24 14.33
N LYS A 223 -5.49 7.02 14.01
CA LYS A 223 -6.54 6.64 13.07
C LYS A 223 -7.65 5.91 13.82
N ASN A 224 -8.87 6.08 13.33
CA ASN A 224 -10.05 5.34 13.77
C ASN A 224 -10.27 4.03 12.97
N GLU A 225 -9.48 3.82 11.91
CA GLU A 225 -9.53 2.66 11.04
C GLU A 225 -8.10 2.26 10.63
N LEU A 226 -7.88 0.95 10.49
CA LEU A 226 -6.68 0.37 9.91
C LEU A 226 -7.08 -0.23 8.56
N ILE A 227 -6.38 0.17 7.49
CA ILE A 227 -6.58 -0.33 6.14
C ILE A 227 -5.30 -1.07 5.76
N ASP A 228 -5.42 -2.37 5.56
CA ASP A 228 -4.35 -3.23 5.07
C ASP A 228 -4.72 -3.71 3.66
N GLU A 229 -3.82 -3.54 2.70
CA GLU A 229 -4.00 -4.03 1.33
C GLU A 229 -3.31 -5.39 1.17
N GLY A 230 -3.98 -6.34 0.53
CA GLY A 230 -3.44 -7.69 0.33
C GLY A 230 -4.23 -8.49 -0.69
N VAL A 231 -3.61 -9.55 -1.19
CA VAL A 231 -4.26 -10.53 -2.06
C VAL A 231 -4.73 -11.69 -1.20
N ALA A 232 -5.99 -12.09 -1.37
CA ALA A 232 -6.58 -13.22 -0.68
C ALA A 232 -6.70 -14.43 -1.62
N TYR A 233 -6.56 -15.61 -1.04
CA TYR A 233 -6.70 -16.91 -1.70
C TYR A 233 -7.67 -17.77 -0.90
N VAL A 234 -8.38 -18.67 -1.57
CA VAL A 234 -9.25 -19.67 -0.95
C VAL A 234 -8.86 -21.06 -1.43
N GLY A 235 -9.02 -22.07 -0.57
CA GLY A 235 -8.71 -23.46 -0.88
C GLY A 235 -9.53 -24.43 -0.02
N PRO A 236 -9.26 -25.75 -0.13
CA PRO A 236 -10.02 -26.78 0.57
C PRO A 236 -9.92 -26.64 2.09
N THR A 237 -11.03 -26.86 2.80
CA THR A 237 -11.09 -26.72 4.27
C THR A 237 -10.15 -27.67 5.02
N ASP A 238 -9.85 -28.84 4.43
CA ASP A 238 -9.00 -29.88 5.03
C ASP A 238 -7.60 -29.95 4.36
N GLY A 239 -7.28 -29.01 3.46
CA GLY A 239 -5.99 -28.94 2.78
C GLY A 239 -4.90 -28.29 3.65
N PRO A 240 -3.61 -28.64 3.46
CA PRO A 240 -2.53 -27.91 4.11
C PRO A 240 -2.51 -26.46 3.59
N MET A 241 -2.38 -25.49 4.52
CA MET A 241 -2.16 -24.09 4.17
C MET A 241 -0.85 -23.97 3.35
N PRO A 242 -0.87 -23.31 2.19
CA PRO A 242 0.33 -23.17 1.37
C PRO A 242 1.34 -22.27 2.07
N SER A 243 2.62 -22.52 1.82
CA SER A 243 3.65 -21.59 2.25
C SER A 243 3.52 -20.28 1.47
N MET A 244 3.83 -19.14 2.08
CA MET A 244 3.78 -17.86 1.34
C MET A 244 4.73 -17.88 0.13
N GLU A 245 5.90 -18.53 0.26
CA GLU A 245 6.85 -18.71 -0.85
C GLU A 245 6.21 -19.44 -2.04
N SER A 246 5.47 -20.53 -1.79
CA SER A 246 4.79 -21.27 -2.87
C SER A 246 3.64 -20.52 -3.55
N VAL A 247 3.02 -19.54 -2.89
CA VAL A 247 1.91 -18.77 -3.48
C VAL A 247 2.38 -17.80 -4.57
N PHE A 248 3.66 -17.43 -4.56
CA PHE A 248 4.24 -16.54 -5.57
C PHE A 248 4.72 -17.26 -6.83
N ASP A 249 5.18 -18.51 -6.71
CA ASP A 249 5.71 -19.27 -7.85
C ASP A 249 4.60 -20.02 -8.61
N ASP A 250 3.82 -20.86 -7.92
CA ASP A 250 2.75 -21.66 -8.51
C ASP A 250 1.68 -21.96 -7.45
N LEU A 251 0.46 -21.47 -7.68
CA LEU A 251 -0.63 -21.66 -6.73
C LEU A 251 -0.94 -23.16 -6.56
N PRO A 252 -0.91 -23.72 -5.33
CA PRO A 252 -1.12 -25.15 -5.15
C PRO A 252 -2.49 -25.62 -5.63
N GLU A 253 -2.56 -26.88 -6.05
CA GLU A 253 -3.79 -27.46 -6.58
C GLU A 253 -4.98 -27.30 -5.61
N GLY A 254 -6.11 -26.82 -6.14
CA GLY A 254 -7.33 -26.55 -5.37
C GLY A 254 -7.36 -25.18 -4.67
N TRP A 255 -6.27 -24.42 -4.68
CA TRP A 255 -6.29 -23.01 -4.29
C TRP A 255 -6.61 -22.13 -5.48
N GLU A 256 -7.33 -21.04 -5.23
CA GLU A 256 -7.60 -20.01 -6.23
C GLU A 256 -7.61 -18.60 -5.60
N HIS A 257 -7.49 -17.57 -6.44
CA HIS A 257 -7.64 -16.20 -5.99
C HIS A 257 -9.05 -15.95 -5.46
N PHE A 258 -9.15 -15.34 -4.28
CA PHE A 258 -10.42 -14.98 -3.70
C PHE A 258 -10.98 -13.74 -4.40
N THR A 259 -11.90 -13.97 -5.34
CA THR A 259 -12.55 -12.93 -6.14
C THR A 259 -14.00 -12.71 -5.72
N PRO A 260 -14.65 -11.61 -6.14
CA PRO A 260 -16.08 -11.42 -5.92
C PRO A 260 -16.94 -12.58 -6.45
N THR A 261 -16.56 -13.16 -7.61
CA THR A 261 -17.26 -14.34 -8.16
C THR A 261 -17.18 -15.52 -7.21
N VAL A 262 -15.99 -15.84 -6.70
CA VAL A 262 -15.75 -16.93 -5.74
C VAL A 262 -16.55 -16.69 -4.45
N LEU A 263 -16.48 -15.48 -3.90
CA LEU A 263 -17.27 -15.09 -2.71
C LEU A 263 -18.77 -15.29 -2.94
N LEU A 264 -19.31 -14.86 -4.07
CA LEU A 264 -20.74 -14.99 -4.37
C LEU A 264 -21.14 -16.46 -4.56
N ARG A 265 -20.30 -17.27 -5.21
CA ARG A 265 -20.54 -18.70 -5.47
C ARG A 265 -20.47 -19.58 -4.22
N ASN A 266 -19.90 -19.10 -3.11
CA ASN A 266 -19.99 -19.77 -1.80
C ASN A 266 -21.44 -19.98 -1.34
N ASN A 267 -22.38 -19.18 -1.84
CA ASN A 267 -23.81 -19.47 -1.71
C ASN A 267 -24.29 -20.27 -2.94
N PRO A 268 -24.73 -21.53 -2.78
CA PRO A 268 -25.22 -22.35 -3.90
C PRO A 268 -26.35 -21.69 -4.70
N HIS A 269 -27.15 -20.83 -4.08
CA HIS A 269 -28.23 -20.11 -4.78
C HIS A 269 -27.73 -19.02 -5.73
N ASN A 270 -26.46 -18.63 -5.67
CA ASN A 270 -25.89 -17.63 -6.57
C ASN A 270 -25.13 -18.27 -7.72
N GLN A 271 -24.90 -19.58 -7.70
CA GLN A 271 -24.13 -20.27 -8.74
C GLN A 271 -24.91 -20.26 -10.05
N VAL A 272 -24.29 -19.67 -11.08
CA VAL A 272 -24.80 -19.63 -12.45
C VAL A 272 -23.72 -20.14 -13.37
N GLU A 273 -24.11 -20.89 -14.38
CA GLU A 273 -23.25 -21.23 -15.51
C GLU A 273 -23.77 -20.49 -16.75
N VAL A 274 -22.86 -19.88 -17.49
CA VAL A 274 -23.18 -19.20 -18.74
C VAL A 274 -22.55 -19.96 -19.89
N VAL A 275 -23.38 -20.46 -20.79
CA VAL A 275 -22.94 -21.21 -21.98
C VAL A 275 -23.20 -20.36 -23.21
N ILE A 276 -22.15 -20.12 -23.97
CA ILE A 276 -22.17 -19.35 -25.22
C ILE A 276 -22.09 -20.34 -26.38
N SER A 277 -23.07 -20.32 -27.29
CA SER A 277 -23.21 -21.33 -28.34
C SER A 277 -23.30 -20.71 -29.74
N ALA A 278 -22.69 -21.38 -30.72
CA ALA A 278 -22.76 -21.02 -32.13
C ALA A 278 -24.11 -21.39 -32.77
N ALA A 279 -24.32 -20.97 -34.02
CA ALA A 279 -25.57 -21.22 -34.76
C ALA A 279 -25.84 -22.72 -35.04
N ASP A 280 -24.80 -23.54 -35.10
CA ASP A 280 -24.89 -25.00 -35.27
C ASP A 280 -25.12 -25.75 -33.95
N GLY A 281 -25.20 -25.03 -32.82
CA GLY A 281 -25.38 -25.57 -31.49
C GLY A 281 -24.10 -26.01 -30.77
N SER A 282 -22.92 -25.83 -31.39
CA SER A 282 -21.64 -26.08 -30.74
C SER A 282 -21.34 -25.05 -29.65
N THR A 283 -20.74 -25.48 -28.54
CA THR A 283 -20.31 -24.60 -27.45
C THR A 283 -19.05 -23.83 -27.86
N ILE A 284 -19.12 -22.50 -27.77
CA ILE A 284 -17.99 -21.60 -27.97
C ILE A 284 -17.21 -21.46 -26.67
N ALA A 285 -17.92 -21.17 -25.56
CA ALA A 285 -17.32 -20.97 -24.24
C ALA A 285 -18.33 -21.26 -23.13
N THR A 286 -17.80 -21.63 -21.97
CA THR A 286 -18.56 -21.78 -20.72
C THR A 286 -17.89 -20.96 -19.64
N HIS A 287 -18.68 -20.18 -18.90
CA HIS A 287 -18.21 -19.32 -17.82
C HIS A 287 -18.89 -19.67 -16.51
N GLU A 288 -18.07 -19.83 -15.46
CA GLU A 288 -18.56 -19.81 -14.10
C GLU A 288 -18.95 -18.38 -13.71
N ALA A 289 -20.24 -18.18 -13.47
CA ALA A 289 -20.82 -16.89 -13.14
C ALA A 289 -21.47 -16.91 -11.76
N ALA A 290 -21.87 -15.74 -11.29
CA ALA A 290 -22.56 -15.61 -10.01
C ALA A 290 -23.65 -14.54 -10.04
N VAL A 291 -24.79 -14.78 -9.40
CA VAL A 291 -25.76 -13.70 -9.17
C VAL A 291 -25.19 -12.75 -8.12
N SER A 292 -24.90 -11.51 -8.53
CA SER A 292 -24.34 -10.46 -7.69
C SER A 292 -25.40 -9.66 -6.96
N ALA A 293 -26.59 -9.50 -7.55
CA ALA A 293 -27.73 -8.83 -6.92
C ALA A 293 -29.07 -9.39 -7.41
N ARG A 294 -30.08 -9.29 -6.54
CA ARG A 294 -31.49 -9.51 -6.85
C ARG A 294 -32.32 -8.41 -6.22
N TRP A 295 -33.23 -7.83 -6.99
CA TRP A 295 -34.20 -6.87 -6.46
C TRP A 295 -35.55 -7.06 -7.14
N GLN A 296 -36.61 -6.49 -6.55
CA GLN A 296 -37.93 -6.47 -7.16
C GLN A 296 -38.29 -5.05 -7.57
N GLU A 297 -38.83 -4.92 -8.77
CA GLU A 297 -39.38 -3.68 -9.27
C GLU A 297 -40.76 -3.96 -9.89
N SER A 298 -41.81 -3.42 -9.26
CA SER A 298 -43.20 -3.72 -9.62
C SER A 298 -43.52 -5.22 -9.55
N GLU A 299 -43.87 -5.86 -10.68
CA GLU A 299 -44.15 -7.31 -10.78
C GLU A 299 -42.97 -8.12 -11.34
N GLU A 300 -41.82 -7.48 -11.57
CA GLU A 300 -40.63 -8.09 -12.17
C GLU A 300 -39.53 -8.29 -11.11
N SER A 301 -38.88 -9.45 -11.17
CA SER A 301 -37.67 -9.72 -10.39
C SER A 301 -36.45 -9.44 -11.26
N HIS A 302 -35.57 -8.59 -10.80
CA HIS A 302 -34.36 -8.19 -11.50
C HIS A 302 -33.15 -8.93 -10.96
N TRP A 303 -32.33 -9.44 -11.86
CA TRP A 303 -31.18 -10.27 -11.56
C TRP A 303 -29.96 -9.67 -12.25
N ALA A 304 -28.89 -9.45 -11.49
CA ALA A 304 -27.58 -9.08 -11.99
C ALA A 304 -26.65 -10.28 -11.89
N VAL A 305 -26.07 -10.71 -13.01
CA VAL A 305 -25.19 -11.87 -13.09
C VAL A 305 -23.79 -11.41 -13.47
N LEU A 306 -22.83 -11.62 -12.57
CA LEU A 306 -21.41 -11.37 -12.80
C LEU A 306 -20.78 -12.53 -13.59
N ILE A 307 -20.23 -12.23 -14.76
CA ILE A 307 -19.64 -13.16 -15.73
C ILE A 307 -18.16 -12.83 -15.89
N ALA A 308 -17.32 -13.86 -15.89
CA ALA A 308 -15.86 -13.75 -16.01
C ALA A 308 -15.20 -12.78 -15.00
N GLY A 309 -15.87 -12.53 -13.86
CA GLY A 309 -15.43 -11.60 -12.83
C GLY A 309 -15.40 -10.12 -13.24
N VAL A 310 -15.95 -9.77 -14.40
CA VAL A 310 -15.82 -8.42 -14.96
C VAL A 310 -17.12 -7.83 -15.46
N VAL A 311 -17.96 -8.61 -16.13
CA VAL A 311 -19.21 -8.11 -16.71
C VAL A 311 -20.39 -8.42 -15.80
N THR A 312 -21.28 -7.45 -15.62
CA THR A 312 -22.63 -7.70 -15.10
C THR A 312 -23.65 -7.73 -16.24
N ALA A 313 -24.33 -8.86 -16.42
CA ALA A 313 -25.50 -8.97 -17.28
C ALA A 313 -26.79 -8.85 -16.46
N GLU A 314 -27.68 -7.96 -16.87
CA GLU A 314 -28.92 -7.69 -16.15
C GLU A 314 -30.15 -8.21 -16.88
N PHE A 315 -31.06 -8.83 -16.10
CA PHE A 315 -32.29 -9.42 -16.60
C PHE A 315 -33.46 -9.00 -15.72
N ALA A 316 -34.62 -8.75 -16.33
CA ALA A 316 -35.89 -8.72 -15.64
C ALA A 316 -36.64 -10.00 -15.96
N VAL A 317 -37.04 -10.75 -14.95
CA VAL A 317 -37.77 -12.02 -15.07
C VAL A 317 -39.07 -11.97 -14.28
N ARG A 318 -40.12 -12.53 -14.85
CA ARG A 318 -41.36 -12.84 -14.12
C ARG A 318 -41.33 -14.30 -13.71
N VAL A 319 -41.61 -14.54 -12.44
CA VAL A 319 -41.61 -15.88 -11.86
C VAL A 319 -43.04 -16.25 -11.52
N GLN A 320 -43.57 -17.30 -12.14
CA GLN A 320 -44.87 -17.90 -11.82
C GLN A 320 -44.64 -19.33 -11.32
N ASP A 321 -45.19 -19.69 -10.17
CA ASP A 321 -45.05 -21.03 -9.57
C ASP A 321 -43.60 -21.53 -9.46
N ARG A 322 -42.65 -20.62 -9.18
CA ARG A 322 -41.20 -20.87 -9.10
C ARG A 322 -40.52 -21.23 -10.43
N VAL A 323 -41.21 -21.02 -11.56
CA VAL A 323 -40.68 -21.15 -12.91
C VAL A 323 -40.59 -19.76 -13.54
N VAL A 324 -39.49 -19.46 -14.23
CA VAL A 324 -39.36 -18.23 -15.01
C VAL A 324 -40.34 -18.33 -16.18
N SER A 325 -41.39 -17.50 -16.16
CA SER A 325 -42.46 -17.52 -17.17
C SER A 325 -42.18 -16.57 -18.33
N ASP A 326 -41.45 -15.49 -18.06
CA ASP A 326 -41.06 -14.47 -19.02
C ASP A 326 -39.77 -13.80 -18.56
N GLY A 327 -38.93 -13.37 -19.49
CA GLY A 327 -37.65 -12.74 -19.19
C GLY A 327 -37.20 -11.80 -20.29
N ARG A 328 -36.68 -10.64 -19.91
CA ARG A 328 -36.07 -9.68 -20.82
C ARG A 328 -34.66 -9.36 -20.37
N PHE A 329 -33.76 -9.31 -21.35
CA PHE A 329 -32.43 -8.75 -21.16
C PHE A 329 -32.54 -7.23 -21.04
N ILE A 330 -31.93 -6.66 -19.99
CA ILE A 330 -31.96 -5.23 -19.70
C ILE A 330 -30.69 -4.56 -20.24
N GLY A 331 -29.53 -5.10 -19.87
CA GLY A 331 -28.27 -4.39 -20.06
C GLY A 331 -27.05 -5.22 -19.77
N TRP A 332 -25.92 -4.67 -20.19
CA TRP A 332 -24.58 -5.24 -20.08
C TRP A 332 -23.63 -4.15 -19.62
N ASP A 333 -23.06 -4.30 -18.43
CA ASP A 333 -22.13 -3.33 -17.87
C ASP A 333 -20.78 -3.97 -17.57
N SER A 334 -19.71 -3.32 -17.98
CA SER A 334 -18.34 -3.74 -17.70
C SER A 334 -17.83 -3.05 -16.44
N ASN A 335 -17.34 -3.84 -15.48
CA ASN A 335 -16.71 -3.36 -14.24
C ASN A 335 -15.18 -3.39 -14.33
N ALA A 336 -14.62 -3.36 -15.55
CA ALA A 336 -13.20 -3.54 -15.77
C ALA A 336 -12.37 -2.35 -15.28
N THR A 337 -11.61 -2.54 -14.21
CA THR A 337 -10.73 -1.51 -13.63
C THR A 337 -9.24 -1.75 -13.91
N THR A 338 -8.84 -2.98 -14.20
CA THR A 338 -7.45 -3.36 -14.52
C THR A 338 -7.27 -3.76 -15.99
N ASN A 339 -6.03 -3.81 -16.48
CA ASN A 339 -5.74 -4.28 -17.85
C ASN A 339 -6.17 -5.74 -18.05
N LYS A 340 -5.94 -6.60 -17.05
CA LYS A 340 -6.40 -8.00 -17.03
C LYS A 340 -7.92 -8.12 -17.13
N MET A 341 -8.68 -7.31 -16.38
CA MET A 341 -10.14 -7.29 -16.47
C MET A 341 -10.62 -6.76 -17.83
N LYS A 342 -10.00 -5.71 -18.37
CA LYS A 342 -10.31 -5.19 -19.71
C LYS A 342 -10.08 -6.23 -20.80
N LEU A 343 -9.01 -7.02 -20.68
CA LEU A 343 -8.76 -8.16 -21.58
C LEU A 343 -9.86 -9.22 -21.47
N ALA A 344 -10.27 -9.59 -20.26
CA ALA A 344 -11.33 -10.57 -20.03
C ALA A 344 -12.68 -10.13 -20.62
N ASP A 345 -13.06 -8.86 -20.44
CA ASP A 345 -14.27 -8.28 -21.04
C ASP A 345 -14.23 -8.32 -22.57
N LEU A 346 -13.10 -7.93 -23.18
CA LEU A 346 -12.94 -7.97 -24.64
C LEU A 346 -12.99 -9.39 -25.20
N LYS A 347 -12.39 -10.38 -24.51
CA LYS A 347 -12.48 -11.80 -24.89
C LYS A 347 -13.93 -12.30 -24.84
N LEU A 348 -14.66 -11.97 -23.77
CA LEU A 348 -16.09 -12.31 -23.66
C LEU A 348 -16.90 -11.68 -24.80
N GLN A 349 -16.65 -10.41 -25.15
CA GLN A 349 -17.31 -9.77 -26.30
C GLN A 349 -16.97 -10.44 -27.64
N ARG A 350 -15.74 -10.94 -27.81
CA ARG A 350 -15.35 -11.71 -29.00
C ARG A 350 -16.07 -13.05 -29.08
N GLU A 351 -16.22 -13.76 -27.96
CA GLU A 351 -17.00 -15.00 -27.90
C GLU A 351 -18.47 -14.73 -28.27
N MET A 352 -19.04 -13.63 -27.76
CA MET A 352 -20.41 -13.22 -28.08
C MET A 352 -20.62 -12.87 -29.56
N ARG A 353 -19.62 -12.28 -30.21
CA ARG A 353 -19.67 -12.01 -31.66
C ARG A 353 -19.90 -13.29 -32.47
N GLU A 354 -19.28 -14.39 -32.06
CA GLU A 354 -19.35 -15.68 -32.75
C GLU A 354 -20.61 -16.48 -32.36
N ALA A 355 -21.29 -16.04 -31.29
CA ALA A 355 -22.43 -16.71 -30.73
C ALA A 355 -23.73 -16.42 -31.47
N ALA A 356 -24.56 -17.45 -31.58
CA ALA A 356 -25.97 -17.28 -31.91
C ALA A 356 -26.83 -17.13 -30.64
N LYS A 357 -26.45 -17.81 -29.55
CA LYS A 357 -27.25 -17.88 -28.32
C LYS A 357 -26.36 -17.85 -27.08
N VAL A 358 -26.84 -17.19 -26.03
CA VAL A 358 -26.27 -17.25 -24.68
C VAL A 358 -27.32 -17.82 -23.75
N ASN A 359 -26.96 -18.85 -23.00
CA ASN A 359 -27.82 -19.58 -22.08
C ASN A 359 -27.29 -19.43 -20.66
N PHE A 360 -28.21 -19.25 -19.71
CA PHE A 360 -27.92 -19.15 -18.29
C PHE A 360 -28.57 -20.32 -17.56
N PHE A 361 -27.73 -21.06 -16.84
CA PHE A 361 -28.12 -22.24 -16.09
C PHE A 361 -27.95 -22.00 -14.59
N ALA A 362 -28.91 -22.49 -13.81
CA ALA A 362 -28.81 -22.58 -12.36
C ALA A 362 -29.20 -24.00 -11.97
N SER A 363 -28.34 -24.71 -11.23
CA SER A 363 -28.52 -26.13 -10.90
C SER A 363 -28.88 -26.98 -12.14
N ASP A 364 -28.08 -26.84 -13.21
CA ASP A 364 -28.24 -27.54 -14.50
C ASP A 364 -29.57 -27.29 -15.23
N THR A 365 -30.37 -26.32 -14.78
CA THR A 365 -31.63 -25.94 -15.42
C THR A 365 -31.47 -24.60 -16.11
N GLU A 366 -31.75 -24.54 -17.41
CA GLU A 366 -31.81 -23.27 -18.15
C GLU A 366 -32.93 -22.41 -17.56
N PHE A 367 -32.58 -21.24 -17.02
CA PHE A 367 -33.57 -20.29 -16.51
C PHE A 367 -33.73 -19.07 -17.42
N PHE A 368 -32.73 -18.78 -18.25
CA PHE A 368 -32.81 -17.69 -19.21
C PHE A 368 -31.93 -17.95 -20.42
N SER A 369 -32.35 -17.45 -21.59
CA SER A 369 -31.48 -17.36 -22.75
C SER A 369 -31.90 -16.24 -23.69
N PHE A 370 -30.95 -15.77 -24.48
CA PHE A 370 -31.22 -14.77 -25.51
C PHE A 370 -30.36 -15.00 -26.75
N THR A 371 -30.85 -14.48 -27.88
CA THR A 371 -30.11 -14.47 -29.15
C THR A 371 -29.20 -13.25 -29.19
N VAL A 372 -27.93 -13.45 -29.56
CA VAL A 372 -26.98 -12.34 -29.63
C VAL A 372 -27.24 -11.52 -30.89
N PRO A 373 -27.45 -10.19 -30.78
CA PRO A 373 -27.58 -9.34 -31.95
C PRO A 373 -26.30 -9.33 -32.80
N PRO A 374 -26.40 -9.22 -34.13
CA PRO A 374 -25.22 -9.17 -34.99
C PRO A 374 -24.37 -7.94 -34.66
N MET A 375 -23.06 -8.15 -34.56
CA MET A 375 -22.08 -7.11 -34.30
C MET A 375 -21.61 -6.46 -35.60
N SER A 376 -21.38 -5.14 -35.59
CA SER A 376 -20.81 -4.45 -36.76
C SER A 376 -19.36 -4.87 -37.02
N ALA A 377 -18.94 -4.87 -38.28
CA ALA A 377 -17.56 -5.20 -38.66
C ALA A 377 -16.53 -4.24 -38.02
N GLU A 378 -16.89 -2.96 -37.87
CA GLU A 378 -16.04 -1.97 -37.19
C GLU A 378 -15.85 -2.29 -35.71
N ARG A 379 -16.92 -2.68 -35.00
CA ARG A 379 -16.82 -3.07 -33.59
C ARG A 379 -16.03 -4.38 -33.44
N ALA A 380 -16.21 -5.33 -34.33
CA ALA A 380 -15.45 -6.57 -34.34
C ALA A 380 -13.94 -6.32 -34.52
N ALA A 381 -13.56 -5.47 -35.48
CA ALA A 381 -12.17 -5.09 -35.70
C ALA A 381 -11.59 -4.34 -34.49
N PHE A 382 -12.36 -3.45 -33.86
CA PHE A 382 -11.95 -2.77 -32.63
C PHE A 382 -11.67 -3.75 -31.49
N ILE A 383 -12.51 -4.78 -31.31
CA ILE A 383 -12.31 -5.81 -30.28
C ILE A 383 -11.02 -6.59 -30.56
N ASP A 384 -10.79 -7.07 -31.77
CA ASP A 384 -9.57 -7.83 -32.10
C ASP A 384 -8.30 -6.98 -31.92
N VAL A 385 -8.33 -5.71 -32.33
CA VAL A 385 -7.25 -4.73 -32.10
C VAL A 385 -6.97 -4.52 -30.61
N SER A 386 -8.03 -4.41 -29.81
CA SER A 386 -7.93 -4.17 -28.38
C SER A 386 -7.44 -5.41 -27.65
N ILE A 387 -7.89 -6.61 -28.03
CA ILE A 387 -7.40 -7.88 -27.48
C ILE A 387 -5.89 -7.98 -27.65
N ASP A 388 -5.36 -7.74 -28.85
CA ASP A 388 -3.91 -7.77 -29.07
C ASP A 388 -3.17 -6.83 -28.10
N THR A 389 -3.70 -5.61 -27.95
CA THR A 389 -3.09 -4.56 -27.14
C THR A 389 -3.11 -4.88 -25.66
N PHE A 390 -4.26 -5.34 -25.13
CA PHE A 390 -4.38 -5.71 -23.72
C PHE A 390 -3.68 -7.03 -23.42
N SER A 391 -3.61 -7.98 -24.36
CA SER A 391 -2.78 -9.18 -24.23
C SER A 391 -1.31 -8.82 -24.08
N ASP A 392 -0.82 -7.85 -24.86
CA ASP A 392 0.56 -7.39 -24.71
C ASP A 392 0.82 -6.69 -23.38
N LEU A 393 -0.13 -5.87 -22.90
CA LEU A 393 -0.03 -5.24 -21.58
C LEU A 393 0.03 -6.24 -20.45
N VAL A 394 -0.90 -7.20 -20.43
CA VAL A 394 -0.98 -8.21 -19.36
C VAL A 394 0.27 -9.08 -19.34
N ALA A 395 0.79 -9.46 -20.51
CA ALA A 395 2.06 -10.20 -20.58
C ALA A 395 3.25 -9.39 -20.05
N ILE A 396 3.30 -8.08 -20.32
CA ILE A 396 4.34 -7.21 -19.73
C ILE A 396 4.18 -7.09 -18.22
N GLU A 397 2.95 -6.94 -17.71
CA GLU A 397 2.67 -6.93 -16.26
C GLU A 397 3.15 -8.22 -15.59
N GLU A 398 2.93 -9.37 -16.24
CA GLU A 398 3.40 -10.69 -15.79
C GLU A 398 4.93 -10.78 -15.78
N ILE A 399 5.61 -10.30 -16.83
CA ILE A 399 7.09 -10.30 -16.89
C ILE A 399 7.71 -9.36 -15.85
N LEU A 400 7.06 -8.24 -15.55
CA LEU A 400 7.54 -7.25 -14.58
C LEU A 400 7.17 -7.60 -13.14
N GLU A 401 6.27 -8.56 -12.93
CA GLU A 401 5.65 -8.88 -11.63
C GLU A 401 4.99 -7.65 -10.96
N GLU A 402 4.63 -6.64 -11.76
CA GLU A 402 4.05 -5.38 -11.30
C GLU A 402 2.90 -4.93 -12.20
N PRO A 403 1.76 -4.49 -11.63
CA PRO A 403 0.65 -3.98 -12.43
C PRO A 403 0.99 -2.63 -13.06
N LEU A 404 0.66 -2.47 -14.35
CA LEU A 404 0.78 -1.18 -15.03
C LEU A 404 -0.49 -0.36 -14.80
N ALA A 405 -0.37 0.96 -14.92
CA ALA A 405 -1.54 1.83 -14.88
C ALA A 405 -2.57 1.39 -15.94
N PRO A 406 -3.87 1.26 -15.58
CA PRO A 406 -4.90 0.83 -16.51
C PRO A 406 -4.92 1.71 -17.78
N LEU A 407 -4.96 1.07 -18.94
CA LEU A 407 -4.93 1.79 -20.21
C LEU A 407 -6.23 2.58 -20.41
N GLU A 408 -6.08 3.89 -20.57
CA GLU A 408 -7.15 4.82 -20.88
C GLU A 408 -6.80 5.71 -22.07
N GLY A 409 -7.83 6.17 -22.78
CA GLY A 409 -7.69 7.04 -23.94
C GLY A 409 -7.34 6.30 -25.24
N SER A 410 -7.14 7.08 -26.29
CA SER A 410 -6.85 6.59 -27.62
C SER A 410 -5.35 6.33 -27.82
N TYR A 411 -5.02 5.36 -28.66
CA TYR A 411 -3.65 5.05 -29.05
C TYR A 411 -3.57 4.78 -30.56
N SER A 412 -2.41 5.02 -31.15
CA SER A 412 -2.18 4.86 -32.59
C SER A 412 -1.70 3.44 -32.92
N ILE A 413 -1.70 3.10 -34.21
CA ILE A 413 -1.13 1.85 -34.71
C ILE A 413 0.38 1.74 -34.40
N VAL A 414 1.10 2.86 -34.41
CA VAL A 414 2.52 2.92 -34.03
C VAL A 414 2.68 2.56 -32.56
N HIS A 415 1.80 3.04 -31.68
CA HIS A 415 1.85 2.67 -30.26
C HIS A 415 1.62 1.16 -30.05
N ARG A 416 0.69 0.54 -30.79
CA ARG A 416 0.46 -0.91 -30.74
C ARG A 416 1.70 -1.69 -31.17
N ALA A 417 2.31 -1.29 -32.29
CA ALA A 417 3.53 -1.93 -32.78
C ALA A 417 4.67 -1.83 -31.77
N THR A 418 4.89 -0.63 -31.19
CA THR A 418 5.91 -0.41 -30.14
C THR A 418 5.63 -1.24 -28.89
N LEU A 419 4.37 -1.40 -28.49
CA LEU A 419 3.99 -2.24 -27.36
C LEU A 419 4.31 -3.72 -27.60
N ARG A 420 3.92 -4.26 -28.76
CA ARG A 420 4.25 -5.62 -29.17
C ARG A 420 5.76 -5.84 -29.25
N GLN A 421 6.50 -4.87 -29.78
CA GLN A 421 7.97 -4.90 -29.78
C GLN A 421 8.53 -4.94 -28.37
N ALA A 422 8.02 -4.12 -27.44
CA ALA A 422 8.46 -4.10 -26.06
C ALA A 422 8.26 -5.46 -25.38
N ARG A 423 7.05 -6.06 -25.52
CA ARG A 423 6.79 -7.42 -25.01
C ARG A 423 7.78 -8.43 -25.59
N LEU A 424 7.89 -8.50 -26.91
CA LEU A 424 8.75 -9.47 -27.59
C LEU A 424 10.23 -9.30 -27.18
N LEU A 425 10.71 -8.07 -27.02
CA LEU A 425 12.06 -7.79 -26.53
C LEU A 425 12.28 -8.32 -25.11
N MET A 426 11.29 -8.15 -24.23
CA MET A 426 11.33 -8.66 -22.85
C MET A 426 11.24 -10.19 -22.77
N GLU A 427 10.61 -10.82 -23.75
CA GLU A 427 10.58 -12.28 -23.92
C GLU A 427 11.86 -12.83 -24.57
N GLY A 428 12.82 -11.97 -24.93
CA GLY A 428 14.09 -12.37 -25.51
C GLY A 428 14.02 -12.63 -27.02
N HIS A 429 13.11 -11.98 -27.75
CA HIS A 429 13.06 -12.02 -29.21
C HIS A 429 13.87 -10.89 -29.87
N ILE A 430 14.28 -11.12 -31.12
CA ILE A 430 14.83 -10.10 -32.01
C ILE A 430 13.66 -9.47 -32.77
N VAL A 431 13.54 -8.14 -32.75
CA VAL A 431 12.41 -7.44 -33.36
C VAL A 431 12.87 -6.44 -34.43
N PRO A 432 12.09 -6.20 -35.50
CA PRO A 432 12.38 -5.09 -36.41
C PRO A 432 12.23 -3.75 -35.69
N LEU A 433 12.98 -2.74 -36.09
CA LEU A 433 12.90 -1.34 -35.65
C LEU A 433 12.71 -0.44 -36.88
N ALA A 434 12.21 0.78 -36.69
CA ALA A 434 11.92 1.76 -37.76
C ALA A 434 12.92 1.73 -38.94
N PRO A 435 12.45 1.99 -40.18
CA PRO A 435 13.28 1.90 -41.37
C PRO A 435 14.45 2.88 -41.31
N SER A 436 15.49 2.55 -42.08
CA SER A 436 16.65 3.40 -42.30
C SER A 436 16.28 4.77 -42.90
N PRO A 437 16.98 5.88 -42.59
CA PRO A 437 18.25 6.03 -41.86
C PRO A 437 18.11 6.24 -40.34
N MET A 438 19.16 5.90 -39.58
CA MET A 438 19.27 6.17 -38.14
C MET A 438 20.38 7.17 -37.85
N GLN A 439 20.09 8.20 -37.04
CA GLN A 439 21.09 9.16 -36.56
C GLN A 439 21.63 8.74 -35.19
N ILE A 440 22.95 8.72 -35.05
CA ILE A 440 23.64 8.38 -33.79
C ILE A 440 24.80 9.33 -33.51
N THR A 441 25.29 9.31 -32.28
CA THR A 441 26.52 10.00 -31.86
C THR A 441 27.52 8.95 -31.33
N ALA A 442 28.77 9.02 -31.79
CA ALA A 442 29.84 8.10 -31.37
C ALA A 442 31.14 8.88 -31.09
N PRO A 443 32.12 8.31 -30.35
CA PRO A 443 33.44 8.92 -30.21
C PRO A 443 34.08 9.22 -31.57
N SER A 444 34.78 10.35 -31.66
CA SER A 444 35.31 10.80 -32.95
C SER A 444 36.23 9.76 -33.61
N GLY A 445 36.00 9.48 -34.89
CA GLY A 445 36.73 8.47 -35.67
C GLY A 445 36.28 7.02 -35.46
N VAL A 446 35.25 6.75 -34.64
CA VAL A 446 34.73 5.41 -34.36
C VAL A 446 33.39 5.19 -35.05
N VAL A 447 33.34 4.23 -35.98
CA VAL A 447 32.07 3.74 -36.56
C VAL A 447 31.61 2.50 -35.80
N PRO A 448 30.47 2.57 -35.08
CA PRO A 448 30.00 1.46 -34.26
C PRO A 448 29.48 0.29 -35.11
N GLN A 449 29.75 -0.94 -34.66
CA GLN A 449 29.20 -2.17 -35.27
C GLN A 449 27.80 -2.54 -34.76
N ALA A 450 27.35 -1.92 -33.67
CA ALA A 450 25.99 -1.97 -33.15
C ALA A 450 25.72 -0.67 -32.38
N VAL A 451 24.46 -0.26 -32.36
CA VAL A 451 24.01 0.94 -31.66
C VAL A 451 23.40 0.52 -30.33
N LEU A 452 23.95 1.02 -29.22
CA LEU A 452 23.40 0.82 -27.89
C LEU A 452 22.32 1.88 -27.63
N MET A 453 21.07 1.44 -27.46
CA MET A 453 19.97 2.30 -27.03
C MET A 453 19.75 2.13 -25.52
N ALA A 454 19.83 3.24 -24.78
CA ALA A 454 19.61 3.24 -23.34
C ALA A 454 18.18 2.81 -22.96
N LYS A 455 18.03 2.30 -21.73
CA LYS A 455 16.72 2.04 -21.11
C LYS A 455 15.85 3.29 -21.24
N ARG A 456 14.58 3.11 -21.62
CA ARG A 456 13.62 4.20 -21.80
C ARG A 456 12.22 3.72 -21.46
N SER A 457 11.25 4.62 -21.47
CA SER A 457 9.84 4.25 -21.47
C SER A 457 9.12 5.01 -22.56
N PHE A 458 7.98 4.48 -23.00
CA PHE A 458 7.06 5.22 -23.86
C PHE A 458 5.67 5.25 -23.24
N LYS A 459 4.92 6.30 -23.57
CA LYS A 459 3.56 6.49 -23.08
C LYS A 459 2.56 5.84 -24.04
N LEU A 460 1.68 5.00 -23.52
CA LEU A 460 0.55 4.40 -24.21
C LEU A 460 -0.75 4.99 -23.65
N GLY A 461 -1.57 5.58 -24.52
CA GLY A 461 -2.78 6.28 -24.11
C GLY A 461 -2.48 7.49 -23.20
N ASN A 462 -3.32 7.69 -22.19
CA ASN A 462 -3.28 8.87 -21.33
C ASN A 462 -2.38 8.74 -20.09
N SER A 463 -2.19 7.52 -19.58
CA SER A 463 -1.63 7.27 -18.24
C SER A 463 -0.64 6.10 -18.17
N THR A 464 -0.64 5.17 -19.13
CA THR A 464 0.19 3.97 -19.07
C THR A 464 1.58 4.23 -19.62
N TYR A 465 2.63 3.91 -18.86
CA TYR A 465 4.02 3.97 -19.32
C TYR A 465 4.60 2.57 -19.41
N ILE A 466 5.16 2.24 -20.56
CA ILE A 466 5.72 0.93 -20.84
C ILE A 466 7.25 1.05 -20.80
N PRO A 467 7.94 0.31 -19.92
CA PRO A 467 9.39 0.29 -19.91
C PRO A 467 9.91 -0.48 -21.14
N ILE A 468 11.00 0.04 -21.71
CA ILE A 468 11.78 -0.62 -22.75
C ILE A 468 13.19 -0.82 -22.17
N PRO A 469 13.68 -2.07 -22.10
CA PRO A 469 15.02 -2.37 -21.60
C PRO A 469 16.11 -1.76 -22.50
N GLN A 470 17.36 -1.90 -22.08
CA GLN A 470 18.50 -1.48 -22.90
C GLN A 470 18.56 -2.39 -24.12
N LEU A 471 18.74 -1.80 -25.30
CA LEU A 471 18.74 -2.54 -26.56
C LEU A 471 20.07 -2.42 -27.27
N LEU A 472 20.48 -3.47 -27.97
CA LEU A 472 21.42 -3.36 -29.07
C LEU A 472 20.65 -3.35 -30.39
N VAL A 473 21.05 -2.47 -31.30
CA VAL A 473 20.44 -2.32 -32.63
C VAL A 473 21.49 -2.47 -33.71
N ARG A 474 21.21 -3.29 -34.71
CA ARG A 474 22.13 -3.56 -35.82
C ARG A 474 21.36 -3.97 -37.07
N HIS A 475 22.02 -3.84 -38.23
CA HIS A 475 21.67 -4.62 -39.41
C HIS A 475 22.97 -5.16 -40.05
N PRO A 476 23.04 -6.41 -40.55
CA PRO A 476 24.26 -6.97 -41.14
C PRO A 476 24.85 -6.13 -42.28
N LEU A 477 23.99 -5.42 -43.02
CA LEU A 477 24.38 -4.59 -44.15
C LEU A 477 24.53 -3.09 -43.82
N MET A 478 24.39 -2.68 -42.55
CA MET A 478 24.41 -1.25 -42.21
C MET A 478 25.76 -0.59 -42.51
N ARG A 479 25.74 0.67 -42.94
CA ARG A 479 26.92 1.47 -43.27
C ARG A 479 26.80 2.88 -42.70
N ALA A 480 27.92 3.54 -42.49
CA ALA A 480 27.97 4.96 -42.15
C ALA A 480 28.05 5.79 -43.44
N ASP A 481 27.01 6.58 -43.73
CA ASP A 481 26.96 7.38 -44.97
C ASP A 481 27.41 8.84 -44.75
N GLN A 482 27.15 9.40 -43.58
CA GLN A 482 27.57 10.76 -43.22
C GLN A 482 28.19 10.75 -41.83
N VAL A 483 29.38 11.36 -41.71
CA VAL A 483 30.10 11.51 -40.44
C VAL A 483 30.50 12.98 -40.32
N ALA A 484 29.98 13.66 -39.31
CA ALA A 484 30.28 15.06 -39.05
C ALA A 484 30.68 15.25 -37.58
N ALA A 485 31.79 15.94 -37.33
CA ALA A 485 32.21 16.26 -35.97
C ALA A 485 31.16 17.15 -35.27
N VAL A 486 30.78 16.81 -34.03
CA VAL A 486 29.87 17.61 -33.22
C VAL A 486 30.66 18.78 -32.62
N PRO A 487 30.32 20.04 -32.95
CA PRO A 487 31.06 21.18 -32.44
C PRO A 487 31.02 21.25 -30.90
N ALA A 488 32.18 21.47 -30.28
CA ALA A 488 32.33 21.70 -28.85
C ALA A 488 31.89 20.55 -27.92
N SER A 489 31.83 19.30 -28.39
CA SER A 489 31.65 18.14 -27.51
C SER A 489 32.93 17.81 -26.73
N ASP A 490 32.83 17.61 -25.42
CA ASP A 490 33.91 17.07 -24.58
C ASP A 490 33.38 15.84 -23.82
N PRO A 491 33.86 14.62 -24.12
CA PRO A 491 34.91 14.29 -25.10
C PRO A 491 34.47 14.49 -26.58
N PRO A 492 35.41 14.56 -27.55
CA PRO A 492 35.10 14.70 -28.97
C PRO A 492 34.22 13.58 -29.53
N THR A 493 33.12 13.94 -30.19
CA THR A 493 32.15 13.01 -30.78
C THR A 493 31.81 13.37 -32.23
N ASP A 494 31.44 12.37 -33.02
CA ASP A 494 30.91 12.52 -34.38
C ASP A 494 29.42 12.16 -34.40
N SER A 495 28.64 12.93 -35.15
CA SER A 495 27.28 12.58 -35.56
C SER A 495 27.35 11.73 -36.82
N ILE A 496 26.77 10.53 -36.76
CA ILE A 496 26.85 9.52 -37.82
C ILE A 496 25.43 9.18 -38.29
N THR A 497 25.20 9.23 -39.59
CA THR A 497 23.99 8.67 -40.22
C THR A 497 24.27 7.23 -40.64
N MET A 498 23.63 6.28 -39.96
CA MET A 498 23.67 4.86 -40.28
C MET A 498 22.56 4.51 -41.28
N THR A 499 22.92 3.89 -42.39
CA THR A 499 21.99 3.47 -43.43
C THR A 499 22.02 1.97 -43.66
N VAL A 500 20.91 1.41 -44.13
CA VAL A 500 20.79 0.03 -44.58
C VAL A 500 20.49 0.06 -46.08
N PRO A 501 21.19 -0.71 -46.92
CA PRO A 501 20.86 -0.84 -48.33
C PRO A 501 19.51 -1.53 -48.49
N ILE A 502 18.62 -0.97 -49.33
CA ILE A 502 17.25 -1.46 -49.58
C ILE A 502 16.35 -1.15 -48.36
N ASP A 503 15.04 -0.96 -48.56
CA ASP A 503 14.03 -0.57 -47.55
C ASP A 503 13.84 -1.61 -46.41
N GLU A 504 14.93 -2.21 -45.93
CA GLU A 504 14.99 -3.14 -44.82
C GLU A 504 15.13 -2.39 -43.49
N PRO A 505 14.46 -2.87 -42.43
CA PRO A 505 14.54 -2.25 -41.12
C PRO A 505 15.84 -2.61 -40.40
N PHE A 506 16.23 -1.78 -39.44
CA PHE A 506 17.14 -2.23 -38.40
C PHE A 506 16.47 -3.31 -37.54
N VAL A 507 17.25 -4.11 -36.80
CA VAL A 507 16.72 -5.04 -35.80
C VAL A 507 17.30 -4.76 -34.43
N ALA A 508 16.52 -5.04 -33.39
CA ALA A 508 16.85 -4.78 -32.00
C ALA A 508 16.68 -6.02 -31.13
N TRP A 509 17.50 -6.16 -30.09
CA TRP A 509 17.38 -7.20 -29.07
C TRP A 509 17.89 -6.71 -27.71
N VAL A 510 17.55 -7.44 -26.65
CA VAL A 510 18.06 -7.19 -25.30
C VAL A 510 19.34 -8.00 -25.09
N PRO A 511 20.51 -7.36 -24.94
CA PRO A 511 21.79 -8.07 -24.84
C PRO A 511 21.91 -8.95 -23.60
N GLU A 512 21.19 -8.62 -22.52
CA GLU A 512 21.17 -9.41 -21.29
C GLU A 512 20.46 -10.76 -21.49
N LEU A 513 19.44 -10.81 -22.36
CA LEU A 513 18.68 -12.04 -22.66
C LEU A 513 19.31 -12.84 -23.81
N LEU A 514 19.90 -12.15 -24.79
CA LEU A 514 20.57 -12.75 -25.94
C LEU A 514 22.00 -12.19 -26.09
N PRO A 515 22.99 -12.74 -25.34
CA PRO A 515 24.36 -12.24 -25.36
C PRO A 515 25.16 -12.64 -26.61
N HIS A 516 24.70 -13.64 -27.36
CA HIS A 516 25.41 -14.22 -28.50
C HIS A 516 24.49 -14.28 -29.73
N ILE A 517 24.52 -13.22 -30.54
CA ILE A 517 23.74 -13.13 -31.79
C ILE A 517 24.69 -13.07 -32.99
N ASN A 518 24.36 -13.81 -34.05
CA ASN A 518 25.07 -13.81 -35.31
C ASN A 518 24.26 -13.14 -36.44
N ASP A 519 24.86 -12.96 -37.62
CA ASP A 519 24.23 -12.27 -38.76
C ASP A 519 23.05 -13.05 -39.39
N GLU A 520 22.94 -14.36 -39.16
CA GLU A 520 21.82 -15.18 -39.62
C GLU A 520 20.58 -14.93 -38.76
N ASP A 521 20.75 -14.86 -37.43
CA ASP A 521 19.68 -14.54 -36.48
C ASP A 521 19.06 -13.16 -36.78
N LEU A 522 19.89 -12.17 -37.16
CA LEU A 522 19.44 -10.82 -37.50
C LEU A 522 18.62 -10.74 -38.80
N ARG A 523 18.68 -11.76 -39.66
CA ARG A 523 17.93 -11.81 -40.93
C ARG A 523 16.50 -12.33 -40.77
N GLN A 524 16.16 -12.86 -39.60
CA GLN A 524 14.85 -13.47 -39.33
C GLN A 524 14.27 -12.95 -38.01
N PRO A 525 14.02 -11.63 -37.86
CA PRO A 525 13.40 -11.15 -36.65
C PRO A 525 11.96 -11.65 -36.54
N THR A 526 11.50 -11.71 -35.29
CA THR A 526 10.14 -12.10 -34.96
C THR A 526 9.16 -11.08 -35.52
N ARG A 527 8.19 -11.57 -36.31
CA ARG A 527 7.08 -10.76 -36.81
C ARG A 527 6.18 -10.31 -35.66
N LEU A 528 5.58 -9.12 -35.77
CA LEU A 528 4.68 -8.61 -34.74
C LEU A 528 3.37 -9.39 -34.68
N GLY A 529 2.85 -9.80 -35.84
CA GLY A 529 1.64 -10.63 -35.94
C GLY A 529 0.38 -9.96 -35.39
N LEU A 530 0.28 -8.63 -35.50
CA LEU A 530 -0.86 -7.86 -34.99
C LEU A 530 -2.03 -7.89 -35.97
N ASN A 531 -3.25 -8.07 -35.45
CA ASN A 531 -4.46 -8.02 -36.26
C ASN A 531 -4.65 -6.62 -36.86
N HIS A 532 -5.11 -6.61 -38.11
CA HIS A 532 -5.38 -5.41 -38.91
C HIS A 532 -4.17 -4.47 -39.08
N LEU A 533 -2.94 -4.99 -39.00
CA LEU A 533 -1.71 -4.25 -39.29
C LEU A 533 -0.93 -4.93 -40.42
N ASP A 534 -0.60 -4.15 -41.44
CA ASP A 534 0.41 -4.53 -42.43
C ASP A 534 1.78 -4.02 -41.97
N GLU A 535 2.64 -4.92 -41.51
CA GLU A 535 3.99 -4.60 -41.02
C GLU A 535 4.87 -3.90 -42.06
N SER A 536 4.62 -4.11 -43.36
CA SER A 536 5.39 -3.46 -44.43
C SER A 536 5.19 -1.94 -44.44
N THR A 537 4.05 -1.46 -43.95
CA THR A 537 3.76 -0.02 -43.83
C THR A 537 4.58 0.66 -42.73
N LEU A 538 5.05 -0.11 -41.74
CA LEU A 538 5.86 0.39 -40.63
C LEU A 538 7.35 0.18 -40.84
N PHE A 539 7.74 -0.93 -41.46
CA PHE A 539 9.14 -1.37 -41.52
C PHE A 539 9.71 -1.51 -42.94
N GLY A 540 8.91 -1.32 -43.98
CA GLY A 540 9.32 -1.58 -45.36
C GLY A 540 9.26 -3.05 -45.77
N LEU A 541 9.80 -3.38 -46.94
CA LEU A 541 9.78 -4.74 -47.50
C LEU A 541 11.05 -5.50 -47.15
N TRP A 542 10.89 -6.69 -46.58
CA TRP A 542 12.00 -7.61 -46.30
C TRP A 542 12.44 -8.34 -47.57
N SER A 543 13.66 -8.08 -48.05
CA SER A 543 14.16 -8.70 -49.28
C SER A 543 14.72 -10.13 -49.08
N GLY A 544 14.82 -10.58 -47.83
CA GLY A 544 15.30 -11.93 -47.44
C GLY A 544 14.45 -13.12 -47.88
N THR A 545 13.33 -12.91 -48.58
CA THR A 545 12.53 -14.00 -49.15
C THR A 545 12.81 -14.15 -50.65
N ILE A 546 13.97 -14.73 -51.00
CA ILE A 546 14.16 -15.34 -52.33
C ILE A 546 14.32 -16.85 -52.17
N SER A 547 13.30 -17.54 -52.67
CA SER A 547 13.22 -18.95 -53.08
C SER A 547 12.64 -19.99 -52.11
N THR A 548 11.30 -20.06 -52.09
CA THR A 548 10.62 -21.29 -52.49
C THR A 548 9.90 -21.04 -53.81
N ILE A 549 10.67 -20.98 -54.90
CA ILE A 549 10.10 -21.12 -56.25
C ILE A 549 9.58 -22.56 -56.35
N ALA A 550 8.26 -22.70 -56.41
CA ALA A 550 7.61 -23.94 -56.83
C ALA A 550 8.21 -24.39 -58.19
N PRO A 551 8.55 -25.67 -58.37
CA PRO A 551 9.09 -26.13 -59.65
C PRO A 551 8.02 -25.97 -60.74
N PRO A 552 8.41 -25.56 -61.96
CA PRO A 552 7.46 -25.43 -63.05
C PRO A 552 6.94 -26.80 -63.44
N VAL A 553 5.62 -26.89 -63.60
CA VAL A 553 4.93 -27.99 -64.27
C VAL A 553 5.52 -28.12 -65.68
N ARG A 554 6.29 -29.18 -65.91
CA ARG A 554 6.64 -29.62 -67.27
C ARG A 554 5.37 -30.15 -67.92
N SER A 555 4.86 -29.38 -68.88
CA SER A 555 3.96 -29.87 -69.92
C SER A 555 4.81 -30.54 -71.00
N ASP A 556 4.93 -31.86 -70.93
CA ASP A 556 5.39 -32.67 -72.06
C ASP A 556 4.15 -33.15 -72.84
N HIS A 557 3.88 -32.50 -73.97
CA HIS A 557 3.01 -33.05 -75.02
C HIS A 557 3.68 -32.93 -76.38
N HIS A 558 4.16 -34.10 -76.84
CA HIS A 558 4.18 -34.67 -78.19
C HIS A 558 5.45 -35.54 -78.28
N GLY A 559 5.42 -36.81 -78.64
CA GLY A 559 4.45 -37.60 -79.36
C GLY A 559 5.24 -38.60 -80.19
N SER A 560 5.09 -39.89 -79.89
CA SER A 560 5.35 -41.05 -80.74
C SER A 560 4.69 -42.25 -80.07
#